data_AF-H3R905-F1
#
_entry.id   AF-H3R905-F1
#
_cell.length_a   1.000
_cell.length_b   1.000
_cell.length_c   1.000
_cell.angle_alpha   90.00
_cell.angle_beta   90.00
_cell.angle_gamma   90.00
#
_symmetry.space_group_name_H-M   'P 1'
#
loop_
_entity.id
_entity.type
_entity.pdbx_description
1 polymer ?
#
loop_
_entity_poly.entity_id
_entity_poly.type
_entity_poly.pdbx_seq_one_letter_code
_entity_poly.pdbx_strand_id
1 'polypeptide(L)'
;MTLTQAPKTQNEIIAAMALANVEQERRLNTVESKVDEVAETVENIKRGSLPPGWIGYSDLKARFGMSPLKCKTLAAAYGVPTDTHKFLTPDGVLGTRGIVKYEPFISALRRVMSEAEKKGTRWLHPKLNIFQVLNWEGI
;
A
#
# COMPACT_ATOMS: atom_id res chain seq x y z
N MET A 1 -63.19 -10.72 -6.39
CA MET A 1 -62.57 -10.62 -7.73
C MET A 1 -61.16 -11.17 -7.65
N THR A 2 -60.97 -12.43 -8.02
CA THR A 2 -59.66 -13.08 -8.09
C THR A 2 -59.16 -12.93 -9.53
N LEU A 3 -58.15 -12.09 -9.75
CA LEU A 3 -57.48 -11.94 -11.04
C LEU A 3 -56.73 -13.24 -11.35
N THR A 4 -57.30 -14.09 -12.20
CA THR A 4 -56.58 -15.19 -12.85
C THR A 4 -55.48 -14.59 -13.72
N GLN A 5 -54.23 -14.72 -13.29
CA GLN A 5 -53.08 -14.48 -14.14
C GLN A 5 -53.18 -15.44 -15.33
N ALA A 6 -53.30 -14.90 -16.54
CA ALA A 6 -53.25 -15.70 -17.76
C ALA A 6 -51.88 -16.42 -17.80
N PRO A 7 -51.84 -17.70 -18.25
CA PRO A 7 -50.58 -18.42 -18.36
C PRO A 7 -49.66 -17.66 -19.32
N LYS A 8 -48.45 -17.34 -18.86
CA LYS A 8 -47.44 -16.62 -19.66
C LYS A 8 -47.22 -17.34 -20.97
N THR A 9 -47.26 -16.59 -22.06
CA THR A 9 -46.92 -17.09 -23.39
C THR A 9 -45.46 -17.51 -23.45
N GLN A 10 -45.11 -18.39 -24.39
CA GLN A 10 -43.73 -18.87 -24.56
C GLN A 10 -42.74 -17.70 -24.77
N ASN A 11 -43.18 -16.62 -25.42
CA ASN A 11 -42.37 -15.41 -25.64
C ASN A 11 -42.12 -14.64 -24.33
N GLU A 12 -43.10 -14.55 -23.45
CA GLU A 12 -42.94 -13.89 -22.14
C GLU A 12 -42.03 -14.68 -21.20
N ILE A 13 -42.00 -16.00 -21.33
CA ILE A 13 -41.08 -16.88 -20.58
C ILE A 13 -39.64 -16.67 -21.08
N ILE A 14 -39.44 -16.60 -22.40
CA ILE A 14 -38.12 -16.35 -23.00
C ILE A 14 -37.59 -14.97 -22.59
N ALA A 15 -38.42 -13.93 -22.61
CA ALA A 15 -38.02 -12.58 -22.21
C ALA A 15 -37.65 -12.51 -20.71
N ALA A 16 -38.42 -13.17 -19.84
CA ALA A 16 -38.12 -13.22 -18.41
C ALA A 16 -36.80 -13.97 -18.12
N MET A 17 -36.54 -15.06 -18.85
CA MET A 17 -35.31 -15.83 -18.73
C MET A 17 -34.09 -15.05 -19.24
N ALA A 18 -34.24 -14.31 -20.35
CA ALA A 18 -33.19 -13.44 -20.86
C ALA A 18 -32.83 -12.32 -19.86
N LEU A 19 -33.83 -11.66 -19.27
CA LEU A 19 -33.60 -10.63 -18.25
C LEU A 19 -32.91 -11.19 -16.99
N ALA A 20 -33.32 -12.38 -16.55
CA ALA A 20 -32.69 -13.07 -15.42
C ALA A 20 -31.22 -13.45 -15.72
N ASN A 21 -30.94 -13.90 -16.95
CA ASN A 21 -29.58 -14.20 -17.40
C ASN A 21 -28.71 -12.94 -17.42
N VAL A 22 -29.20 -11.83 -17.98
CA VAL A 22 -28.46 -10.55 -17.99
C VAL A 22 -28.17 -10.06 -16.57
N GLU A 23 -29.10 -10.24 -15.63
CA GLU A 23 -28.90 -9.86 -14.23
C GLU A 23 -27.89 -10.80 -13.53
N GLN A 24 -27.93 -12.10 -13.80
CA GLN A 24 -26.89 -13.04 -13.35
C GLN A 24 -25.52 -12.71 -13.94
N GLU A 25 -25.42 -12.39 -15.22
CA GLU A 25 -24.17 -11.98 -15.88
C GLU A 25 -23.61 -10.70 -15.26
N ARG A 26 -24.45 -9.69 -14.97
CA ARG A 26 -24.02 -8.48 -14.26
C ARG A 26 -23.49 -8.78 -12.86
N ARG A 27 -24.14 -9.70 -12.13
CA ARG A 27 -23.70 -10.14 -10.80
C ARG A 27 -22.38 -10.92 -10.88
N LEU A 28 -22.22 -11.81 -11.86
CA LEU A 28 -21.00 -12.58 -12.08
C LEU A 28 -19.83 -11.68 -12.45
N ASN A 29 -20.00 -10.76 -13.40
CA ASN A 29 -18.97 -9.77 -13.76
C ASN A 29 -18.53 -8.92 -12.56
N THR A 30 -19.46 -8.53 -11.69
CA THR A 30 -19.14 -7.76 -10.48
C THR A 30 -18.40 -8.61 -9.44
N VAL A 31 -18.67 -9.92 -9.38
CA VAL A 31 -17.98 -10.86 -8.49
C VAL A 31 -16.59 -11.19 -9.03
N GLU A 32 -16.44 -11.45 -10.32
CA GLU A 32 -15.16 -11.74 -10.98
C GLU A 32 -14.17 -10.58 -10.80
N SER A 33 -14.59 -9.34 -11.06
CA SER A 33 -13.73 -8.16 -10.85
C SER A 33 -13.25 -8.01 -9.40
N LYS A 34 -14.06 -8.41 -8.41
CA LYS A 34 -13.66 -8.40 -7.00
C LYS A 34 -12.76 -9.57 -6.63
N VAL A 35 -12.93 -10.72 -7.29
CA VAL A 35 -12.07 -11.89 -7.09
C VAL A 35 -10.67 -11.61 -7.63
N ASP A 36 -10.54 -10.93 -8.77
CA ASP A 36 -9.25 -10.54 -9.33
C ASP A 36 -8.48 -9.56 -8.43
N GLU A 37 -9.14 -8.52 -7.91
CA GLU A 37 -8.52 -7.58 -6.95
C GLU A 37 -8.05 -8.28 -5.66
N VAL A 38 -8.84 -9.23 -5.16
CA VAL A 38 -8.49 -10.02 -3.97
C VAL A 38 -7.35 -10.99 -4.29
N ALA A 39 -7.33 -11.62 -5.46
CA ALA A 39 -6.27 -12.52 -5.88
C ALA A 39 -4.93 -11.78 -6.00
N GLU A 40 -4.90 -10.61 -6.66
CA GLU A 40 -3.71 -9.77 -6.79
C GLU A 40 -3.22 -9.30 -5.41
N THR A 41 -4.14 -8.88 -4.54
CA THR A 41 -3.81 -8.48 -3.16
C THR A 41 -3.20 -9.64 -2.36
N VAL A 42 -3.74 -10.85 -2.50
CA VAL A 42 -3.23 -12.05 -1.84
C VAL A 42 -1.86 -12.45 -2.38
N GLU A 43 -1.63 -12.37 -3.69
CA GLU A 43 -0.33 -12.65 -4.30
C GLU A 43 0.74 -11.63 -3.87
N ASN A 44 0.39 -10.34 -3.81
CA ASN A 44 1.28 -9.28 -3.33
C ASN A 44 1.65 -9.47 -1.85
N ILE A 45 0.70 -9.89 -1.01
CA ILE A 45 0.94 -10.25 0.40
C ILE A 45 1.83 -11.49 0.52
N LYS A 46 1.61 -12.51 -0.32
CA LYS A 46 2.42 -13.74 -0.36
C LYS A 46 3.86 -13.48 -0.78
N ARG A 47 4.09 -12.57 -1.75
CA ARG A 47 5.44 -12.22 -2.23
C ARG A 47 6.18 -11.29 -1.29
N GLY A 48 5.49 -10.57 -0.39
CA GLY A 48 6.11 -9.56 0.49
C GLY A 48 6.74 -8.40 -0.27
N SER A 49 6.40 -8.24 -1.56
CA SER A 49 6.95 -7.20 -2.43
C SER A 49 6.26 -5.88 -2.14
N LEU A 50 7.05 -4.83 -1.91
CA LEU A 50 6.51 -3.49 -1.75
C LEU A 50 5.96 -2.97 -3.08
N PRO A 51 4.94 -2.09 -3.04
CA PRO A 51 4.53 -1.37 -4.23
C PRO A 51 5.72 -0.59 -4.84
N PRO A 52 5.80 -0.47 -6.17
CA PRO A 52 6.88 0.25 -6.82
C PRO A 52 7.08 1.67 -6.27
N GLY A 53 8.33 2.05 -6.02
CA GLY A 53 8.68 3.37 -5.47
C GLY A 53 8.48 3.51 -3.95
N TRP A 54 8.06 2.46 -3.25
CA TRP A 54 8.00 2.42 -1.79
C TRP A 54 9.14 1.61 -1.19
N ILE A 55 9.57 2.02 0.01
CA ILE A 55 10.61 1.34 0.78
C ILE A 55 10.18 1.16 2.23
N GLY A 56 10.60 0.07 2.86
CA GLY A 56 10.37 -0.16 4.28
C GLY A 56 11.36 0.60 5.16
N TYR A 57 10.93 0.98 6.36
CA TYR A 57 11.84 1.63 7.33
C TYR A 57 13.03 0.75 7.73
N SER A 58 12.87 -0.58 7.72
CA SER A 58 13.96 -1.53 7.97
C SER A 58 15.02 -1.49 6.86
N ASP A 59 14.59 -1.36 5.60
CA ASP A 59 15.50 -1.26 4.45
C ASP A 59 16.25 0.08 4.48
N LEU A 60 15.59 1.18 4.86
CA LEU A 60 16.23 2.47 5.10
C LEU A 60 17.27 2.41 6.21
N LYS A 61 17.00 1.67 7.30
CA LYS A 61 17.99 1.43 8.37
C LYS A 61 19.20 0.67 7.84
N ALA A 62 18.99 -0.36 7.02
CA ALA A 62 20.07 -1.13 6.43
C ALA A 62 20.93 -0.29 5.47
N ARG A 63 20.30 0.57 4.67
CA ARG A 63 21.01 1.42 3.69
C ARG A 63 21.73 2.60 4.32
N PHE A 64 21.07 3.31 5.24
CA PHE A 64 21.51 4.61 5.74
C PHE A 64 21.82 4.64 7.24
N GLY A 65 21.69 3.53 7.96
CA GLY A 65 21.94 3.47 9.41
C GLY A 65 20.94 4.26 10.27
N MET A 66 19.94 4.93 9.68
CA MET A 66 18.91 5.66 10.42
C MET A 66 17.93 4.71 11.09
N SER A 67 17.60 4.98 12.36
CA SER A 67 16.57 4.19 13.04
C SER A 67 15.19 4.42 12.41
N PRO A 68 14.29 3.43 12.41
CA PRO A 68 12.93 3.58 11.90
C PRO A 68 12.17 4.76 12.49
N LEU A 69 12.40 5.07 13.77
CA LEU A 69 11.81 6.22 14.45
C LEU A 69 12.28 7.55 13.85
N LYS A 70 13.57 7.67 13.52
CA LYS A 70 14.11 8.87 12.87
C LYS A 70 13.60 9.01 11.44
N CYS A 71 13.48 7.90 10.69
CA CYS A 71 12.87 7.91 9.37
C CYS A 71 11.40 8.39 9.42
N LYS A 72 10.62 7.93 10.39
CA LYS A 72 9.24 8.41 10.61
C LYS A 72 9.20 9.89 10.97
N THR A 73 10.10 10.35 11.84
CA THR A 73 10.20 11.75 12.24
C THR A 73 10.54 12.64 11.05
N LEU A 74 11.50 12.21 10.22
CA LEU A 74 11.86 12.89 8.97
C LEU A 74 10.65 12.96 8.03
N ALA A 75 9.99 11.83 7.80
CA ALA A 75 8.84 11.77 6.91
C ALA A 75 7.72 12.71 7.36
N ALA A 76 7.40 12.73 8.65
CA ALA A 76 6.42 13.65 9.22
C ALA A 76 6.85 15.12 9.12
N ALA A 77 8.10 15.44 9.45
CA ALA A 77 8.63 16.81 9.46
C ALA A 77 8.73 17.46 8.07
N TYR A 78 8.77 16.66 7.01
CA TYR A 78 8.93 17.08 5.62
C TYR A 78 7.75 16.68 4.71
N GLY A 79 6.66 16.14 5.27
CA GLY A 79 5.47 15.78 4.50
C GLY A 79 5.70 14.66 3.48
N VAL A 80 6.62 13.74 3.76
CA VAL A 80 6.92 12.61 2.87
C VAL A 80 5.77 11.59 2.96
N PRO A 81 5.23 11.10 1.82
CA PRO A 81 4.15 10.11 1.84
C PRO A 81 4.55 8.81 2.55
N THR A 82 3.75 8.40 3.54
CA THR A 82 3.92 7.16 4.30
C THR A 82 2.67 6.28 4.21
N ASP A 83 2.84 4.97 4.33
CA ASP A 83 1.73 4.01 4.34
C ASP A 83 2.10 2.77 5.17
N THR A 84 1.18 1.84 5.33
CA THR A 84 1.35 0.55 6.02
C THR A 84 1.16 -0.60 5.05
N HIS A 85 2.21 -1.38 4.86
CA HIS A 85 2.17 -2.58 4.03
C HIS A 85 1.87 -3.83 4.88
N LYS A 86 0.89 -4.61 4.45
CA LYS A 86 0.55 -5.93 5.01
C LYS A 86 1.33 -7.01 4.25
N PHE A 87 1.91 -7.96 4.98
CA PHE A 87 2.67 -9.07 4.40
C PHE A 87 2.44 -10.35 5.21
N LEU A 88 2.62 -11.52 4.58
CA LEU A 88 2.59 -12.79 5.31
C LEU A 88 4.00 -13.08 5.86
N THR A 89 4.11 -13.43 7.15
CA THR A 89 5.35 -13.97 7.70
C THR A 89 5.55 -15.43 7.25
N PRO A 90 6.77 -15.98 7.35
CA PRO A 90 7.02 -17.40 7.04
C PRO A 90 6.13 -18.37 7.83
N ASP A 91 5.75 -18.01 9.06
CA ASP A 91 4.86 -18.79 9.93
C ASP A 91 3.37 -18.66 9.56
N GLY A 92 3.04 -17.97 8.46
CA GLY A 92 1.67 -17.77 8.00
C GLY A 92 0.89 -16.67 8.74
N VAL A 93 1.56 -15.89 9.58
CA VAL A 93 0.92 -14.80 10.34
C VAL A 93 0.90 -13.52 9.50
N LEU A 94 -0.22 -12.80 9.49
CA LEU A 94 -0.31 -11.48 8.85
C LEU A 94 0.47 -10.44 9.66
N GLY A 95 1.59 -9.99 9.10
CA GLY A 95 2.40 -8.90 9.62
C GLY A 95 2.06 -7.56 8.95
N THR A 96 2.44 -6.47 9.62
CA THR A 96 2.40 -5.12 9.04
C THR A 96 3.76 -4.45 9.19
N ARG A 97 4.15 -3.64 8.20
CA ARG A 97 5.33 -2.78 8.29
C ARG A 97 5.03 -1.39 7.74
N GLY A 98 5.62 -0.38 8.35
CA GLY A 98 5.56 0.99 7.84
C GLY A 98 6.45 1.15 6.61
N ILE A 99 5.93 1.85 5.61
CA ILE A 99 6.60 2.14 4.34
C ILE A 99 6.53 3.64 4.05
N VAL A 100 7.45 4.10 3.21
CA VAL A 100 7.55 5.49 2.77
C VAL A 100 7.92 5.55 1.29
N LYS A 101 7.46 6.58 0.56
CA LYS A 101 7.90 6.78 -0.82
C LYS A 101 9.39 7.11 -0.86
N TYR A 102 10.15 6.37 -1.66
CA TYR A 102 11.60 6.44 -1.69
C TYR A 102 12.14 7.80 -2.18
N GLU A 103 11.74 8.24 -3.37
CA GLU A 103 12.26 9.49 -3.96
C GLU A 103 11.98 10.75 -3.11
N PRO A 104 10.74 10.98 -2.63
CA PRO A 104 10.47 12.11 -1.73
C PRO A 104 11.24 11.99 -0.41
N PHE A 105 11.45 10.77 0.10
CA PHE A 105 12.24 10.55 1.30
C PHE A 105 13.71 10.92 1.08
N ILE A 106 14.33 10.53 -0.04
CA ILE A 106 15.71 10.88 -0.38
C ILE A 106 15.86 12.41 -0.52
N SER A 107 14.91 13.05 -1.21
CA SER A 107 14.91 14.51 -1.36
C SER A 107 14.84 15.22 0.00
N ALA A 108 13.98 14.74 0.90
CA ALA A 108 13.90 15.26 2.26
C ALA A 108 15.16 14.96 3.08
N LEU A 109 15.78 13.79 2.91
CA LEU A 109 17.03 13.43 3.58
C LEU A 109 18.17 14.35 3.15
N ARG A 110 18.35 14.61 1.85
CA ARG A 110 19.37 15.56 1.37
C ARG A 110 19.17 16.95 1.99
N ARG A 111 17.92 17.41 2.09
CA ARG A 111 17.59 18.67 2.76
C ARG A 111 17.96 18.66 4.24
N VAL A 112 17.58 17.61 4.98
CA VAL A 112 17.99 17.42 6.38
C VAL A 112 19.51 17.49 6.52
N MET A 113 20.24 16.83 5.63
CA MET A 113 21.71 16.80 5.69
C MET A 113 22.34 18.16 5.36
N SER A 114 21.72 18.96 4.50
CA SER A 114 22.16 20.35 4.24
C SER A 114 21.91 21.29 5.42
N GLU A 115 20.92 21.00 6.26
CA GLU A 115 20.53 21.80 7.43
C GLU A 115 21.18 21.30 8.74
N ALA A 116 21.81 20.12 8.73
CA ALA A 116 22.34 19.47 9.93
C ALA A 116 23.81 19.81 10.20
N GLU A 117 24.13 20.01 11.48
CA GLU A 117 25.51 20.20 11.93
C GLU A 117 26.15 18.85 12.28
N LYS A 118 27.34 18.56 11.72
CA LYS A 118 28.11 17.36 12.05
C LYS A 118 28.71 17.48 13.46
N LYS A 119 28.42 16.51 14.32
CA LYS A 119 28.99 16.36 15.68
C LYS A 119 29.61 14.97 15.85
N GLY A 120 30.87 14.83 15.43
CA GLY A 120 31.60 13.56 15.42
C GLY A 120 30.98 12.57 14.44
N THR A 121 30.49 11.43 14.95
CA THR A 121 29.80 10.40 14.15
C THR A 121 28.28 10.62 14.03
N ARG A 122 27.76 11.69 14.63
CA ARG A 122 26.34 12.04 14.67
C ARG A 122 26.09 13.41 14.05
N TRP A 123 24.82 13.72 13.83
CA TRP A 123 24.33 14.95 13.22
C TRP A 123 23.28 15.58 14.14
N LEU A 124 23.35 16.89 14.32
CA LEU A 124 22.37 17.68 15.05
C LEU A 124 21.50 18.45 14.06
N HIS A 125 20.18 18.28 14.13
CA HIS A 125 19.25 18.99 13.28
C HIS A 125 18.06 19.54 14.09
N PRO A 126 17.57 20.76 13.83
CA PRO A 126 16.51 21.38 14.64
C PRO A 126 15.24 20.52 14.80
N LYS A 127 14.82 19.84 13.73
CA LYS A 127 13.60 18.99 13.73
C LYS A 127 13.84 17.52 14.08
N LEU A 128 15.07 17.03 13.95
CA LEU A 128 15.40 15.60 14.16
C LEU A 128 16.22 15.36 15.43
N ASN A 129 16.65 16.43 16.11
CA ASN A 129 17.62 16.40 17.20
C ASN A 129 18.89 15.65 16.76
N ILE A 130 19.58 14.96 17.67
CA ILE A 130 20.73 14.13 17.35
C ILE A 130 20.27 12.86 16.63
N PHE A 131 20.88 12.57 15.48
CA PHE A 131 20.68 11.34 14.72
C PHE A 131 22.00 10.87 14.08
N GLN A 132 22.00 9.64 13.58
CA GLN A 132 23.11 9.07 12.83
C GLN A 132 22.59 8.67 11.45
N VAL A 133 23.39 8.98 10.42
CA VAL A 133 23.16 8.53 9.06
C VAL A 133 24.50 8.11 8.46
N LEU A 134 24.47 7.08 7.63
CA LEU A 134 25.61 6.50 6.92
C LEU A 134 25.35 6.60 5.42
N ASN A 135 26.42 6.68 4.63
CA ASN A 135 26.38 6.61 3.16
C ASN A 135 25.40 7.60 2.51
N TRP A 136 25.15 8.74 3.14
CA TRP A 136 24.19 9.73 2.62
C TRP A 136 24.75 10.59 1.48
N GLU A 137 26.08 10.67 1.38
CA GLU A 137 26.80 11.45 0.35
C GLU A 137 26.75 10.78 -1.02
N GLY A 138 26.51 9.47 -1.06
CA GLY A 138 26.37 8.70 -2.31
C GLY A 138 24.95 8.64 -2.86
N ILE A 139 24.02 9.40 -2.26
CA ILE A 139 22.61 9.40 -2.68
C ILE A 139 22.33 10.51 -3.65
#